data_AF-A0A815X9T2-F1
#
_entry.id   AF-A0A815X9T2-F1
#
_cell.length_a   1.000
_cell.length_b   1.000
_cell.length_c   1.000
_cell.angle_alpha   90.00
_cell.angle_beta   90.00
_cell.angle_gamma   90.00
#
_symmetry.space_group_name_H-M   'P 1'
#
loop_
_entity.id
_entity.type
_entity.pdbx_description
1 polymer ?
#
loop_
_entity_poly.entity_id
_entity_poly.type
_entity_poly.pdbx_seq_one_letter_code
_entity_poly.pdbx_strand_id
1 'polypeptide(L)'
;MRQLKYMIILVVLVLAVHLAYASHDGERKHDKIKNRHENLKEQGFYDFIVVGSGPGGGTVATRLALRGFKVLLIEAGKDYNTRNTSIPALWPNSINDDEMRWDMM
;
A
#
# COMPACT_ATOMS: atom_id res chain seq x y z
N MET A 1 27.37 -54.27 -17.56
CA MET A 1 26.84 -53.99 -16.21
C MET A 1 27.36 -52.69 -15.56
N ARG A 2 28.60 -52.22 -15.81
CA ARG A 2 29.11 -50.94 -15.23
C ARG A 2 28.41 -49.68 -15.76
N GLN A 3 28.12 -49.61 -17.07
CA GLN A 3 27.48 -48.44 -17.69
C GLN A 3 26.07 -48.16 -17.16
N LEU A 4 25.29 -49.21 -16.88
CA LEU A 4 23.95 -49.09 -16.31
C LEU A 4 23.98 -48.47 -14.90
N LYS A 5 25.01 -48.75 -14.10
CA LYS A 5 25.18 -48.17 -12.76
C LYS A 5 25.42 -46.66 -12.82
N TYR A 6 26.27 -46.19 -13.74
CA TYR A 6 26.52 -44.75 -13.91
C TYR A 6 25.30 -44.00 -14.44
N MET A 7 24.55 -44.61 -15.37
CA MET A 7 23.34 -44.01 -15.91
C MET A 7 22.26 -43.83 -14.83
N ILE A 8 22.09 -44.81 -13.94
CA ILE A 8 21.17 -44.71 -12.80
C ILE A 8 21.62 -43.63 -11.82
N ILE A 9 22.92 -43.58 -11.49
CA ILE A 9 23.46 -42.54 -10.58
C ILE A 9 23.24 -41.15 -11.16
N LEU A 10 23.48 -40.96 -12.47
CA LEU A 10 23.29 -39.67 -13.14
C LEU A 10 21.82 -39.21 -13.10
N VAL A 11 20.87 -40.11 -13.38
CA VAL A 11 19.43 -39.79 -13.34
C VAL A 11 18.99 -39.39 -11.94
N VAL A 12 19.45 -40.11 -10.92
CA VAL A 12 19.14 -39.80 -9.51
C VAL A 12 19.73 -38.44 -9.11
N LEU A 13 20.95 -38.13 -9.55
CA LEU A 13 21.60 -36.84 -9.29
C LEU A 13 20.86 -35.67 -9.94
N VAL A 14 20.45 -35.82 -11.20
CA VAL A 14 19.68 -34.79 -11.92
C VAL A 14 18.32 -34.55 -11.24
N LEU A 15 17.62 -35.62 -10.84
CA LEU A 15 16.36 -35.50 -10.11
C LEU A 15 16.54 -34.81 -8.75
N ALA A 16 17.59 -35.17 -8.00
CA ALA A 16 17.87 -34.56 -6.70
C ALA A 16 18.17 -33.06 -6.82
N VAL A 17 18.93 -32.66 -7.83
CA VAL A 17 19.21 -31.23 -8.11
C VAL A 17 17.93 -30.49 -8.48
N HIS A 18 17.05 -31.09 -9.30
CA HIS A 18 15.77 -30.48 -9.67
C HIS A 18 14.84 -30.30 -8.46
N LEU A 19 14.74 -31.30 -7.59
CA LEU A 19 13.95 -31.22 -6.36
C LEU A 19 14.50 -30.15 -5.40
N ALA A 20 15.83 -30.09 -5.22
CA ALA A 20 16.46 -29.09 -4.36
C ALA A 20 16.21 -27.65 -4.88
N TYR A 21 16.30 -27.45 -6.20
CA TYR A 21 15.99 -26.17 -6.82
C TYR A 21 14.54 -25.75 -6.62
N ALA A 22 13.59 -26.68 -6.80
CA ALA A 22 12.17 -26.42 -6.59
C ALA A 22 11.84 -26.09 -5.12
N SER A 23 12.50 -26.76 -4.17
CA SER A 23 12.31 -26.53 -2.72
C SER A 23 12.80 -25.14 -2.28
N HIS A 24 13.97 -24.69 -2.77
CA HIS A 24 14.56 -23.42 -2.35
C HIS A 24 13.78 -22.19 -2.84
N ASP A 25 13.06 -22.28 -3.97
CA ASP A 25 12.25 -21.17 -4.48
C ASP A 25 10.92 -21.02 -3.72
N GLY A 26 10.39 -22.11 -3.16
CA GLY A 26 9.21 -22.10 -2.30
C GLY A 26 9.44 -21.35 -0.98
N GLU A 27 10.57 -21.61 -0.32
CA GLU A 27 10.91 -20.99 0.97
C GLU A 27 11.14 -19.47 0.84
N ARG A 28 11.88 -19.02 -0.19
CA ARG A 28 12.09 -17.58 -0.42
C ARG A 28 10.81 -16.80 -0.66
N LYS A 29 9.83 -17.40 -1.36
CA LYS A 29 8.52 -16.77 -1.58
C LYS A 29 7.72 -16.69 -0.29
N HIS A 30 7.76 -17.74 0.53
CA HIS A 30 7.09 -17.78 1.83
C HIS A 30 7.65 -16.73 2.81
N ASP A 31 8.97 -16.62 2.93
CA ASP A 31 9.61 -15.66 3.85
C ASP A 31 9.35 -14.20 3.44
N LYS A 32 9.31 -13.93 2.14
CA LYS A 32 9.01 -12.59 1.62
C LYS A 32 7.57 -12.17 1.94
N ILE A 33 6.62 -13.10 1.89
CA ILE A 33 5.21 -12.85 2.25
C ILE A 33 5.08 -12.65 3.76
N LYS A 34 5.73 -13.50 4.57
CA LYS A 34 5.71 -13.44 6.03
C LYS A 34 6.26 -12.11 6.55
N ASN A 35 7.43 -11.68 6.07
CA ASN A 35 8.02 -10.39 6.45
C ASN A 35 7.14 -9.21 6.06
N ARG A 36 6.45 -9.27 4.91
CA ARG A 36 5.52 -8.22 4.50
C ARG A 36 4.30 -8.14 5.44
N HIS A 37 3.79 -9.28 5.90
CA HIS A 37 2.67 -9.33 6.84
C HIS A 37 3.07 -8.85 8.25
N GLU A 38 4.28 -9.19 8.71
CA GLU A 38 4.79 -8.72 10.00
C GLU A 38 5.01 -7.19 9.97
N ASN A 39 5.59 -6.65 8.90
CA ASN A 39 5.75 -5.21 8.74
C ASN A 39 4.39 -4.46 8.64
N LEU A 40 3.39 -5.05 7.96
CA LEU A 40 2.02 -4.50 7.92
C LEU A 40 1.31 -4.56 9.27
N LYS A 41 1.67 -5.49 10.16
CA LYS A 41 1.17 -5.52 11.53
C LYS A 41 1.81 -4.44 12.41
N GLU A 42 3.07 -4.11 12.17
CA GLU A 42 3.78 -3.02 12.86
C GLU A 42 3.33 -1.63 12.42
N GLN A 43 2.95 -1.47 11.14
CA GLN A 43 2.28 -0.28 10.65
C GLN A 43 0.83 -0.29 11.17
N GLY A 44 0.64 0.27 12.37
CA GLY A 44 -0.61 0.18 13.13
C GLY A 44 -1.87 0.29 12.26
N PHE A 45 -2.73 -0.72 12.35
CA PHE A 45 -4.02 -0.73 11.66
C PHE A 45 -4.85 0.51 12.02
N TYR A 46 -5.45 1.11 11.00
CA TYR A 46 -6.48 2.13 11.17
C TYR A 46 -7.84 1.44 11.30
N ASP A 47 -8.68 1.91 12.22
CA ASP A 47 -10.05 1.44 12.37
C ASP A 47 -10.93 1.99 11.23
N PHE A 48 -10.60 3.18 10.74
CA PHE A 48 -11.31 3.83 9.64
C PHE A 48 -10.34 4.51 8.66
N ILE A 49 -10.66 4.42 7.37
CA ILE A 49 -10.02 5.21 6.31
C ILE A 49 -11.08 6.15 5.74
N VAL A 50 -10.83 7.44 5.80
CA VAL A 50 -11.67 8.48 5.21
C VAL A 50 -10.98 9.00 3.95
N VAL A 51 -11.68 8.97 2.82
CA VAL A 51 -11.17 9.41 1.52
C VAL A 51 -11.80 10.77 1.18
N GLY A 52 -10.97 11.80 1.13
CA GLY A 52 -11.35 13.21 0.94
C GLY A 52 -11.51 13.95 2.27
N SER A 53 -10.79 15.06 2.46
CA SER A 53 -10.88 15.98 3.61
C SER A 53 -11.88 17.12 3.42
N GLY A 54 -12.64 17.09 2.32
CA GLY A 54 -13.69 18.04 2.01
C GLY A 54 -14.78 18.18 3.10
N PRO A 55 -15.85 18.95 2.84
CA PRO A 55 -16.77 19.44 3.86
C PRO A 55 -17.43 18.36 4.72
N GLY A 56 -17.58 17.14 4.21
CA GLY A 56 -18.05 15.99 4.99
C GLY A 56 -16.94 15.15 5.61
N GLY A 57 -15.89 14.85 4.84
CA GLY A 57 -14.87 13.89 5.22
C GLY A 57 -14.03 14.34 6.41
N GLY A 58 -13.63 15.62 6.45
CA GLY A 58 -12.93 16.18 7.60
C GLY A 58 -13.76 16.05 8.89
N THR A 59 -15.06 16.37 8.83
CA THR A 59 -15.95 16.30 10.00
C THR A 59 -16.11 14.86 10.51
N VAL A 60 -16.24 13.90 9.59
CA VAL A 60 -16.33 12.46 9.94
C VAL A 60 -15.03 11.99 10.57
N ALA A 61 -13.88 12.27 9.95
CA ALA A 61 -12.57 11.88 10.44
C ALA A 61 -12.32 12.44 11.85
N THR A 62 -12.59 13.73 12.08
CA THR A 62 -12.47 14.37 13.40
C THR A 62 -13.38 13.70 14.44
N ARG A 63 -14.64 13.44 14.13
CA ARG A 63 -15.59 12.83 15.08
C ARG A 63 -15.23 11.41 15.45
N LEU A 64 -14.63 10.64 14.54
CA LEU A 64 -14.12 9.29 14.79
C LEU A 64 -12.84 9.34 15.64
N ALA A 65 -11.89 10.21 15.29
CA ALA A 65 -10.65 10.38 16.06
C ALA A 65 -10.93 10.83 17.50
N LEU A 66 -11.85 11.77 17.71
CA LEU A 66 -12.26 12.22 19.06
C LEU A 66 -12.94 11.12 19.89
N ARG A 67 -13.44 10.05 19.27
CA ARG A 67 -13.99 8.87 19.95
C ARG A 67 -12.93 7.81 20.27
N GLY A 68 -11.66 8.07 19.96
CA GLY A 68 -10.53 7.18 20.25
C GLY A 68 -10.20 6.18 19.15
N PHE A 69 -10.82 6.28 17.97
CA PHE A 69 -10.46 5.43 16.83
C PHE A 69 -9.19 5.91 16.14
N LYS A 70 -8.37 4.97 15.63
CA LYS A 70 -7.26 5.28 14.73
C LYS A 70 -7.81 5.53 13.33
N VAL A 71 -7.73 6.77 12.86
CA VAL A 71 -8.30 7.18 11.57
C VAL A 71 -7.21 7.64 10.63
N LEU A 72 -7.19 7.08 9.42
CA LEU A 72 -6.42 7.60 8.30
C LEU A 72 -7.33 8.48 7.45
N LEU A 73 -6.98 9.75 7.30
CA LEU A 73 -7.61 10.64 6.34
C LEU A 73 -6.65 10.84 5.16
N ILE A 74 -7.12 10.60 3.95
CA ILE A 74 -6.36 10.88 2.71
C ILE A 74 -7.08 11.93 1.89
N GLU A 75 -6.33 12.88 1.36
CA GLU A 75 -6.81 13.95 0.47
C GLU A 75 -5.91 14.00 -0.76
N ALA A 76 -6.50 14.27 -1.92
CA ALA A 76 -5.78 14.36 -3.18
C ALA A 76 -5.18 15.76 -3.40
N GLY A 77 -5.85 16.79 -2.88
CA GLY A 77 -5.33 18.15 -2.84
C GLY A 77 -4.19 18.34 -1.84
N LYS A 78 -3.54 19.51 -1.94
CA LYS A 78 -2.52 19.96 -0.98
C LYS A 78 -3.16 20.71 0.19
N ASP A 79 -2.35 21.10 1.17
CA ASP A 79 -2.74 22.06 2.20
C ASP A 79 -2.67 23.48 1.62
N TYR A 80 -3.81 23.97 1.11
CA TYR A 80 -3.91 25.30 0.51
C TYR A 80 -4.20 26.35 1.58
N ASN A 81 -3.23 27.24 1.82
CA ASN A 81 -3.40 28.42 2.65
C ASN A 81 -3.04 29.68 1.86
N THR A 82 -3.93 30.07 0.94
CA THR A 82 -3.71 31.21 0.03
C THR A 82 -4.65 32.37 0.37
N ARG A 83 -4.42 33.54 -0.25
CA ARG A 83 -5.37 34.67 -0.12
C ARG A 83 -6.75 34.34 -0.66
N ASN A 84 -6.85 33.49 -1.67
CA ASN A 84 -8.12 33.07 -2.26
C ASN A 84 -8.94 32.20 -1.30
N THR A 85 -8.29 31.40 -0.45
CA THR A 85 -8.95 30.57 0.58
C THR A 85 -9.23 31.32 1.88
N SER A 86 -8.41 32.31 2.23
CA SER A 86 -8.46 32.96 3.55
C SER A 86 -9.25 34.27 3.57
N ILE A 87 -9.40 34.96 2.44
CA ILE A 87 -10.20 36.19 2.32
C ILE A 87 -11.54 35.84 1.68
N PRO A 88 -12.68 35.93 2.42
CA PRO A 88 -13.98 35.49 1.91
C PRO A 88 -14.37 36.15 0.59
N ALA A 89 -14.05 37.42 0.38
CA ALA A 89 -14.38 38.13 -0.86
C ALA A 89 -13.66 37.59 -2.12
N LEU A 90 -12.59 36.79 -1.96
CA LEU A 90 -11.79 36.25 -3.05
C LEU A 90 -12.15 34.78 -3.42
N TRP A 91 -13.19 34.20 -2.80
CA TRP A 91 -13.60 32.82 -3.07
C TRP A 91 -13.84 32.47 -4.56
N PRO A 92 -14.32 33.38 -5.46
CA PRO A 92 -14.52 33.04 -6.87
C PRO A 92 -13.21 32.77 -7.62
N ASN A 93 -12.06 33.18 -7.07
CA ASN A 93 -10.76 32.87 -7.66
C ASN A 93 -10.37 31.42 -7.36
N SER A 94 -10.74 30.87 -6.20
CA SER A 94 -10.41 29.50 -5.80
C SER A 94 -11.05 28.43 -6.70
N ILE A 95 -12.21 28.72 -7.30
CA ILE A 95 -12.87 27.77 -8.21
C ILE A 95 -12.17 27.66 -9.57
N ASN A 96 -11.39 28.69 -9.96
CA ASN A 96 -10.69 28.76 -11.24
C ASN A 96 -9.19 28.47 -11.09
N ASP A 97 -8.70 28.32 -9.86
CA ASP A 97 -7.30 28.10 -9.55
C ASP A 97 -6.86 26.71 -10.03
N ASP A 98 -5.92 26.66 -10.98
CA ASP A 98 -5.36 25.44 -11.55
C ASP A 98 -4.76 24.51 -10.50
N GLU A 99 -4.27 25.05 -9.37
CA GLU A 99 -3.69 24.24 -8.31
C GLU A 99 -4.73 23.57 -7.41
N MET A 100 -5.93 24.15 -7.28
CA MET A 100 -6.97 23.69 -6.35
C MET A 100 -8.09 22.92 -7.04
N ARG A 101 -8.41 23.27 -8.28
CA ARG A 101 -9.54 22.68 -8.98
C ARG A 101 -9.26 21.22 -9.35
N TRP A 102 -10.31 20.43 -9.36
CA TRP A 102 -10.27 19.14 -10.04
C TRP A 102 -10.31 19.38 -11.54
N ASP A 103 -9.31 18.87 -12.25
CA ASP A 103 -9.32 18.86 -13.71
C ASP A 103 -10.25 17.74 -14.20
N MET A 104 -11.54 18.06 -14.30
CA MET A 104 -12.57 17.09 -14.67
C MET A 104 -12.87 17.07 -16.17
N MET A 105 -12.28 17.99 -16.97
CA MET A 105 -12.40 18.05 -18.44
C MET A 105 -11.22 18.78 -19.08
#